data_AF-A0A1L9SSA3-F1
#
_entry.id   AF-A0A1L9SSA3-F1
#
_cell.length_a   1.000
_cell.length_b   1.000
_cell.length_c   1.000
_cell.angle_alpha   90.00
_cell.angle_beta   90.00
_cell.angle_gamma   90.00
#
_symmetry.space_group_name_H-M   'P 1'
#
loop_
_entity.id
_entity.type
_entity.pdbx_description
1 polymer ?
#
loop_
_entity_poly.entity_id
_entity_poly.type
_entity_poly.pdbx_seq_one_letter_code
_entity_poly.pdbx_strand_id
1 'polypeptide(L)'
;MHFSKVLAIVAAIAPASVYGYAVANVDLNYWDACAAGEVPQDEPKHTSTVSVAQGSCQKMDVEQRWTVHGYSVDGWLITDDAKHECFGVTLYTSPDCTGKPQYVLPFEQGSDRANGVCMHMADLFSRDVSFQLECKSAKDMSGTVHQGTSPLAALNKGGDQGAGLPGLGALGL
;
A
#
# COMPACT_ATOMS: atom_id res chain seq x y z
N MET A 1 14.50 -22.46 50.33
CA MET A 1 13.53 -22.23 49.23
C MET A 1 13.98 -21.00 48.48
N HIS A 2 14.40 -21.18 47.23
CA HIS A 2 14.91 -20.13 46.36
C HIS A 2 13.75 -19.48 45.61
N PHE A 3 13.58 -18.17 45.74
CA PHE A 3 12.69 -17.39 44.88
C PHE A 3 13.55 -16.68 43.83
N SER A 4 13.49 -17.22 42.62
CA SER A 4 14.24 -16.80 41.46
C SER A 4 13.87 -15.39 41.01
N LYS A 5 14.91 -14.64 40.65
CA LYS A 5 14.86 -13.30 40.04
C LYS A 5 14.08 -13.36 38.73
N VAL A 6 12.98 -12.61 38.62
CA VAL A 6 12.27 -12.39 37.35
C VAL A 6 13.07 -11.35 36.56
N LEU A 7 13.67 -11.76 35.45
CA LEU A 7 14.27 -10.84 34.48
C LEU A 7 13.14 -10.15 33.71
N ALA A 8 12.98 -8.85 33.92
CA ALA A 8 12.18 -7.99 33.08
C ALA A 8 12.86 -7.88 31.70
N ILE A 9 12.34 -8.60 30.71
CA ILE A 9 12.71 -8.41 29.31
C ILE A 9 11.95 -7.16 28.85
N VAL A 10 12.63 -6.01 28.87
CA VAL A 10 12.19 -4.83 28.14
C VAL A 10 12.45 -5.13 26.67
N ALA A 11 11.43 -5.62 25.97
CA ALA A 11 11.46 -5.67 24.51
C ALA A 11 11.47 -4.23 24.01
N ALA A 12 12.65 -3.72 23.64
CA ALA A 12 12.75 -2.53 22.83
C ALA A 12 12.10 -2.85 21.47
N ILE A 13 10.83 -2.47 21.31
CA ILE A 13 10.20 -2.41 19.99
C ILE A 13 10.88 -1.25 19.28
N ALA A 14 12.02 -1.53 18.65
CA ALA A 14 12.60 -0.58 17.70
C ALA A 14 11.54 -0.35 16.61
N PRO A 15 11.19 0.91 16.29
CA PRO A 15 10.37 1.15 15.12
C PRO A 15 11.14 0.58 13.93
N ALA A 16 10.57 -0.42 13.26
CA ALA A 16 11.08 -0.88 11.98
C ALA A 16 11.06 0.35 11.08
N SER A 17 12.24 0.92 10.83
CA SER A 17 12.37 2.09 10.01
C SER A 17 12.07 1.66 8.57
N VAL A 18 10.89 2.09 8.12
CA VAL A 18 10.37 2.00 6.77
C VAL A 18 11.25 2.89 5.88
N TYR A 19 12.48 2.47 5.59
CA TYR A 19 13.34 3.12 4.61
C TYR A 19 13.30 2.32 3.33
N GLY A 20 12.93 2.98 2.22
CA GLY A 20 12.99 2.42 0.87
C GLY A 20 11.66 1.95 0.29
N TYR A 21 10.52 2.42 0.81
CA TYR A 21 9.24 2.18 0.14
C TYR A 21 8.30 3.38 0.23
N ALA A 22 7.81 3.81 -0.94
CA ALA A 22 6.84 4.89 -1.03
C ALA A 22 5.45 4.41 -0.55
N VAL A 23 4.84 5.21 0.34
CA VAL A 23 3.49 4.96 0.88
C VAL A 23 2.67 6.23 0.84
N ALA A 24 1.41 6.10 0.44
CA ALA A 24 0.39 7.12 0.59
C ALA A 24 -0.78 6.57 1.39
N ASN A 25 -1.53 7.45 2.03
CA ASN A 25 -2.89 7.16 2.46
C ASN A 25 -3.86 7.71 1.44
N VAL A 26 -4.99 7.03 1.31
CA VAL A 26 -6.07 7.38 0.41
C VAL A 26 -7.37 7.31 1.19
N ASP A 27 -8.13 8.39 1.11
CA ASP A 27 -9.47 8.50 1.66
C ASP A 27 -10.48 8.36 0.53
N LEU A 28 -11.42 7.44 0.69
CA LEU A 28 -12.66 7.40 -0.06
C LEU A 28 -13.74 8.11 0.77
N ASN A 29 -14.15 9.27 0.28
CA ASN A 29 -15.13 10.13 0.93
C ASN A 29 -16.53 9.91 0.34
N TYR A 30 -17.54 9.90 1.20
CA TYR A 30 -18.92 9.62 0.85
C TYR A 30 -19.77 10.88 1.06
N TRP A 31 -20.47 11.32 0.02
CA TRP A 31 -21.16 12.61 -0.01
C TRP A 31 -22.66 12.43 -0.17
N ASP A 32 -23.46 13.14 0.65
CA ASP A 32 -24.93 13.18 0.49
C ASP A 32 -25.34 14.08 -0.69
N ALA A 33 -24.55 15.08 -1.05
CA ALA A 33 -24.76 15.88 -2.25
C ALA A 33 -23.42 16.33 -2.80
N CYS A 34 -23.04 15.82 -3.97
CA CYS A 34 -21.90 16.34 -4.70
C CYS A 34 -22.02 15.96 -6.18
N ALA A 35 -22.03 16.95 -7.08
CA ALA A 35 -22.13 16.67 -8.50
C ALA A 35 -20.76 16.28 -9.06
N ALA A 36 -20.74 15.41 -10.07
CA ALA A 36 -19.49 14.94 -10.62
C ALA A 36 -18.68 16.09 -11.27
N GLY A 37 -17.38 16.07 -11.04
CA GLY A 37 -16.45 17.12 -11.46
C GLY A 37 -16.42 18.34 -10.53
N GLU A 38 -17.30 18.43 -9.54
CA GLU A 38 -17.27 19.51 -8.55
C GLU A 38 -16.31 19.20 -7.40
N VAL A 39 -15.76 20.26 -6.82
CA VAL A 39 -15.00 20.16 -5.57
C VAL A 39 -16.00 20.02 -4.41
N PRO A 40 -15.85 19.02 -3.53
CA PRO A 40 -16.71 18.90 -2.36
C PRO A 40 -16.73 20.18 -1.51
N GLN A 41 -17.92 20.60 -1.07
CA GLN A 41 -18.10 21.87 -0.32
C GLN A 41 -18.32 21.68 1.18
N ASP A 42 -18.80 20.49 1.60
CA ASP A 42 -19.16 20.19 2.98
C ASP A 42 -18.17 19.20 3.61
N GLU A 43 -18.49 18.68 4.80
CA GLU A 43 -17.79 17.53 5.37
C GLU A 43 -18.37 16.22 4.80
N PRO A 44 -17.51 15.20 4.56
CA PRO A 44 -17.99 13.92 4.08
C PRO A 44 -18.86 13.25 5.15
N LYS A 45 -19.93 12.61 4.72
CA LYS A 45 -20.82 11.84 5.60
C LYS A 45 -20.07 10.69 6.28
N HIS A 46 -19.12 10.13 5.54
CA HIS A 46 -18.26 9.05 5.97
C HIS A 46 -16.97 9.10 5.16
N THR A 47 -15.89 8.58 5.74
CA THR A 47 -14.60 8.43 5.10
C THR A 47 -14.06 7.06 5.44
N SER A 48 -13.61 6.35 4.42
CA SER A 48 -12.86 5.10 4.55
C SER A 48 -11.42 5.35 4.11
N THR A 49 -10.45 4.97 4.94
CA THR A 49 -9.03 5.22 4.68
C THR A 49 -8.29 3.91 4.41
N VAL A 50 -7.35 3.93 3.46
CA VAL A 50 -6.41 2.83 3.26
C VAL A 50 -5.01 3.34 2.97
N SER A 51 -4.00 2.58 3.41
CA SER A 51 -2.60 2.83 3.06
C SER A 51 -2.22 2.03 1.82
N VAL A 52 -1.62 2.71 0.83
CA VAL A 52 -1.22 2.14 -0.44
C VAL A 52 0.30 2.25 -0.56
N ALA A 53 0.96 1.10 -0.71
CA ALA A 53 2.39 1.04 -0.95
C ALA A 53 2.69 1.01 -2.45
N GLN A 54 3.85 1.54 -2.84
CA GLN A 54 4.35 1.41 -4.20
C GLN A 54 4.43 -0.05 -4.64
N GLY A 55 3.94 -0.32 -5.84
CA GLY A 55 3.92 -1.69 -6.41
C GLY A 55 2.84 -2.61 -5.83
N SER A 56 2.03 -2.13 -4.88
CA SER A 56 0.85 -2.84 -4.40
C SER A 56 -0.43 -2.39 -5.12
N CYS A 57 -1.39 -3.30 -5.21
CA CYS A 57 -2.78 -2.96 -5.49
C CYS A 57 -3.58 -3.16 -4.21
N GLN A 58 -4.10 -2.06 -3.66
CA GLN A 58 -4.78 -2.08 -2.37
C GLN A 58 -6.29 -1.97 -2.55
N LYS A 59 -7.01 -3.02 -2.17
CA LYS A 59 -8.47 -3.07 -2.23
C LYS A 59 -9.11 -2.37 -1.02
N MET A 60 -10.25 -1.73 -1.25
CA MET A 60 -11.14 -1.15 -0.26
C MET A 60 -12.58 -1.49 -0.63
N ASP A 61 -13.37 -1.93 0.35
CA ASP A 61 -14.79 -2.18 0.15
C ASP A 61 -15.54 -0.83 0.15
N VAL A 62 -16.42 -0.63 -0.82
CA VAL A 62 -17.27 0.56 -0.94
C VAL A 62 -18.57 0.32 -0.17
N GLU A 63 -18.76 1.08 0.91
CA GLU A 63 -19.98 0.99 1.70
C GLU A 63 -21.18 1.54 0.92
N GLN A 64 -22.14 0.68 0.59
CA GLN A 64 -23.40 1.12 0.00
C GLN A 64 -24.31 1.69 1.08
N ARG A 65 -24.51 3.00 1.05
CA ARG A 65 -25.40 3.73 1.96
C ARG A 65 -26.48 4.45 1.14
N TRP A 66 -27.73 4.29 1.56
CA TRP A 66 -28.92 4.75 0.82
C TRP A 66 -28.99 6.26 0.55
N THR A 67 -28.22 7.06 1.28
CA THR A 67 -28.21 8.53 1.14
C THR A 67 -26.95 9.05 0.47
N VAL A 68 -26.02 8.19 0.05
CA VAL A 68 -24.78 8.64 -0.61
C VAL A 68 -25.08 8.84 -2.09
N HIS A 69 -24.80 10.03 -2.58
CA HIS A 69 -25.06 10.45 -3.95
C HIS A 69 -23.78 10.71 -4.76
N GLY A 70 -22.62 10.78 -4.10
CA GLY A 70 -21.33 10.95 -4.76
C GLY A 70 -20.17 10.47 -3.90
N TYR A 71 -19.02 10.31 -4.54
CA TYR A 71 -17.77 9.91 -3.90
C TYR A 71 -16.65 10.85 -4.31
N SER A 72 -15.69 11.10 -3.45
CA SER A 72 -14.40 11.71 -3.85
C SER A 72 -13.24 10.91 -3.28
N VAL A 73 -12.07 11.10 -3.86
CA VAL A 73 -10.84 10.45 -3.41
C VAL A 73 -9.84 11.53 -3.05
N ASP A 74 -9.38 11.51 -1.81
CA ASP A 74 -8.30 12.37 -1.36
C ASP A 74 -7.09 11.50 -1.00
N GLY A 75 -5.91 12.08 -1.02
CA GLY A 75 -4.68 11.34 -0.80
C GLY A 75 -3.60 12.18 -0.16
N TRP A 76 -2.71 11.52 0.58
CA TRP A 76 -1.52 12.16 1.11
C TRP A 76 -0.33 11.23 1.23
N LEU A 77 0.84 11.77 0.90
CA LEU A 77 2.11 11.07 0.89
C LEU A 77 2.67 10.99 2.31
N ILE A 78 2.97 9.77 2.77
CA ILE A 78 3.40 9.51 4.15
C ILE A 78 4.92 9.49 4.26
N THR A 79 5.58 8.77 3.35
CA THR A 79 7.04 8.59 3.38
C THR A 79 7.73 9.60 2.47
N ASP A 80 8.98 9.96 2.80
CA ASP A 80 9.77 10.91 1.99
C ASP A 80 9.99 10.38 0.56
N ASP A 81 10.21 9.06 0.41
CA ASP A 81 10.28 8.39 -0.90
C ASP A 81 9.03 8.70 -1.74
N ALA A 82 7.85 8.66 -1.12
CA ALA A 82 6.60 8.94 -1.82
C ALA A 82 6.51 10.40 -2.28
N LYS A 83 6.94 11.35 -1.44
CA LYS A 83 6.95 12.79 -1.74
C LYS A 83 7.86 13.16 -2.90
N HIS A 84 8.93 12.41 -3.10
CA HIS A 84 9.91 12.68 -4.16
C HIS A 84 9.65 11.93 -5.45
N GLU A 85 9.07 10.73 -5.37
CA GLU A 85 8.99 9.82 -6.49
C GLU A 85 7.57 9.61 -7.03
N CYS A 86 6.54 9.85 -6.21
CA CYS A 86 5.16 9.58 -6.57
C CYS A 86 4.43 10.82 -7.10
N PHE A 87 3.58 10.60 -8.10
CA PHE A 87 2.90 11.67 -8.85
C PHE A 87 1.37 11.50 -8.87
N GLY A 88 0.85 10.41 -8.31
CA GLY A 88 -0.59 10.28 -8.11
C GLY A 88 -1.00 8.97 -7.49
N VAL A 89 -2.31 8.83 -7.27
CA VAL A 89 -2.98 7.57 -6.95
C VAL A 89 -4.00 7.28 -8.03
N THR A 90 -3.99 6.05 -8.52
CA THR A 90 -4.95 5.57 -9.50
C THR A 90 -6.02 4.73 -8.83
N LEU A 91 -7.29 5.00 -9.13
CA LEU A 91 -8.45 4.21 -8.70
C LEU A 91 -8.91 3.29 -9.83
N TYR A 92 -9.13 2.03 -9.49
CA TYR A 92 -9.67 0.99 -10.35
C TYR A 92 -10.94 0.39 -9.73
N THR A 93 -11.86 -0.08 -10.58
CA THR A 93 -12.99 -0.93 -10.18
C THR A 93 -12.68 -2.43 -10.30
N SER A 94 -11.51 -2.78 -10.84
CA SER A 94 -10.99 -4.15 -10.81
C SER A 94 -10.29 -4.43 -9.48
N PRO A 95 -10.41 -5.64 -8.91
CA PRO A 95 -9.75 -6.00 -7.66
C PRO A 95 -8.21 -6.03 -7.76
N ASP A 96 -7.65 -6.21 -8.96
CA ASP A 96 -6.21 -6.41 -9.16
C ASP A 96 -5.50 -5.22 -9.83
N CYS A 97 -6.13 -4.03 -9.86
CA CYS A 97 -5.60 -2.81 -10.50
C CYS A 97 -5.22 -3.05 -11.97
N THR A 98 -6.11 -3.72 -12.72
CA THR A 98 -5.91 -4.04 -14.13
C THR A 98 -6.92 -3.30 -15.02
N GLY A 99 -6.56 -3.13 -16.28
CA GLY A 99 -7.43 -2.48 -17.25
C GLY A 99 -7.39 -0.95 -17.17
N LYS A 100 -8.52 -0.31 -17.50
CA LYS A 100 -8.60 1.15 -17.55
C LYS A 100 -8.89 1.70 -16.15
N PRO A 101 -8.11 2.68 -15.67
CA PRO A 101 -8.43 3.35 -14.42
C PRO A 101 -9.72 4.17 -14.55
N GLN A 102 -10.48 4.24 -13.46
CA GLN A 102 -11.68 5.08 -13.40
C GLN A 102 -11.33 6.53 -13.06
N TYR A 103 -10.33 6.72 -12.21
CA TYR A 103 -9.91 8.03 -11.76
C TYR A 103 -8.41 8.03 -11.45
N VAL A 104 -7.77 9.18 -11.64
CA VAL A 104 -6.39 9.44 -11.24
C VAL A 104 -6.39 10.70 -10.40
N LEU A 105 -5.94 10.57 -9.16
CA LEU A 105 -5.71 11.68 -8.25
C LEU A 105 -4.24 12.13 -8.41
N PRO A 106 -3.95 13.25 -9.08
CA PRO A 106 -2.57 13.70 -9.25
C PRO A 106 -2.05 14.37 -7.97
N PHE A 107 -0.78 14.12 -7.64
CA PHE A 107 -0.04 14.92 -6.67
C PHE A 107 0.74 16.01 -7.39
N GLU A 108 0.44 17.27 -7.04
CA GLU A 108 1.20 18.43 -7.53
C GLU A 108 2.62 18.41 -6.95
N GLN A 109 3.59 18.91 -7.73
CA GLN A 109 4.98 18.93 -7.30
C GLN A 109 5.14 19.77 -6.03
N GLY A 110 5.70 19.16 -4.98
CA GLY A 110 5.92 19.81 -3.68
C GLY A 110 4.67 19.83 -2.79
N SER A 111 3.57 19.20 -3.20
CA SER A 111 2.42 18.96 -2.33
C SER A 111 2.45 17.54 -1.79
N ASP A 112 2.32 17.41 -0.47
CA ASP A 112 2.17 16.11 0.18
C ASP A 112 0.70 15.63 0.16
N ARG A 113 -0.22 16.45 -0.35
CA ARG A 113 -1.66 16.17 -0.38
C ARG A 113 -2.27 16.47 -1.74
N ALA A 114 -3.30 15.72 -2.08
CA ALA A 114 -4.17 16.00 -3.20
C ALA A 114 -5.61 15.73 -2.79
N ASN A 115 -6.50 16.62 -3.22
CA ASN A 115 -7.94 16.46 -3.00
C ASN A 115 -8.59 16.23 -4.35
N GLY A 116 -9.47 15.23 -4.40
CA GLY A 116 -10.17 14.88 -5.62
C GLY A 116 -11.39 15.76 -5.85
N VAL A 117 -11.96 15.58 -7.04
CA VAL A 117 -13.32 16.04 -7.32
C VAL A 117 -14.30 14.92 -7.05
N CYS A 118 -15.57 15.27 -6.94
CA CYS A 118 -16.63 14.28 -6.86
C CYS A 118 -16.75 13.49 -8.17
N MET A 119 -16.99 12.19 -8.04
CA MET A 119 -17.21 11.25 -9.12
C MET A 119 -18.66 10.82 -9.14
N HIS A 120 -19.17 10.40 -10.31
CA HIS A 120 -20.54 9.89 -10.38
C HIS A 120 -20.63 8.56 -9.63
N MET A 121 -21.73 8.39 -8.88
CA MET A 121 -22.05 7.12 -8.22
C MET A 121 -22.07 5.93 -9.21
N ALA A 122 -22.40 6.20 -10.49
CA ALA A 122 -22.39 5.21 -11.55
C ALA A 122 -20.98 4.66 -11.88
N ASP A 123 -19.94 5.44 -11.61
CA ASP A 123 -18.55 5.09 -11.93
C ASP A 123 -17.98 4.08 -10.91
N LEU A 124 -18.61 3.95 -9.73
CA LEU A 124 -18.21 3.08 -8.63
C LEU A 124 -19.28 2.03 -8.29
N PHE A 125 -19.98 1.47 -9.29
CA PHE A 125 -21.00 0.43 -9.07
C PHE A 125 -20.49 -0.89 -8.48
N SER A 126 -19.17 -1.02 -8.32
CA SER A 126 -18.53 -2.21 -7.78
C SER A 126 -18.57 -2.17 -6.25
N ARG A 127 -18.71 -3.35 -5.62
CA ARG A 127 -18.64 -3.45 -4.15
C ARG A 127 -17.29 -3.04 -3.59
N ASP A 128 -16.27 -3.10 -4.43
CA ASP A 128 -14.89 -2.82 -4.05
C ASP A 128 -14.26 -1.88 -5.08
N VAL A 129 -13.33 -1.06 -4.62
CA VAL A 129 -12.40 -0.28 -5.44
C VAL A 129 -10.98 -0.65 -5.05
N SER A 130 -10.05 -0.44 -5.96
CA SER A 130 -8.63 -0.71 -5.72
C SER A 130 -7.81 0.52 -6.06
N PHE A 131 -6.79 0.76 -5.23
CA PHE A 131 -5.91 1.89 -5.34
C PHE A 131 -4.49 1.43 -5.63
N GLN A 132 -3.81 2.15 -6.51
CA GLN A 132 -2.40 1.96 -6.82
C GLN A 132 -1.68 3.30 -6.72
N LEU A 133 -0.54 3.30 -6.01
CA LEU A 133 0.32 4.47 -5.92
C LEU A 133 1.22 4.54 -7.16
N GLU A 134 1.16 5.66 -7.87
CA GLU A 134 1.91 5.90 -9.09
C GLU A 134 3.20 6.64 -8.78
N CYS A 135 4.33 5.97 -9.02
CA CYS A 135 5.66 6.52 -8.78
C CYS A 135 6.59 6.27 -9.95
N LYS A 136 7.62 7.11 -10.07
CA LYS A 136 8.72 6.87 -11.01
C LYS A 136 9.31 5.49 -10.75
N SER A 137 9.52 4.71 -11.80
CA SER A 137 10.16 3.41 -11.62
C SER A 137 11.64 3.60 -11.30
N ALA A 138 12.24 2.72 -10.50
CA ALA A 138 13.70 2.73 -10.28
C ALA A 138 14.51 2.65 -11.60
N LYS A 139 13.91 2.15 -12.69
CA LYS A 139 14.51 2.18 -14.04
C LYS A 139 14.69 3.60 -14.59
N ASP A 140 13.83 4.54 -14.23
CA ASP A 140 13.89 5.94 -14.67
C ASP A 140 14.96 6.73 -13.89
N MET A 141 15.49 6.16 -12.81
CA MET A 141 16.60 6.70 -11.99
C MET A 141 17.94 6.02 -12.28
N SER A 142 17.99 5.07 -13.23
CA SER A 142 19.22 4.41 -13.68
C SER A 142 20.06 5.30 -14.62
N GLY A 143 20.17 6.59 -14.30
CA GLY A 143 21.21 7.51 -14.78
C GLY A 143 22.38 7.65 -13.79
N THR A 144 22.27 7.11 -12.57
CA THR A 144 23.35 7.14 -11.57
C THR A 144 23.31 5.93 -10.63
N VAL A 145 24.07 4.91 -11.02
CA VAL A 145 24.77 3.85 -10.25
C VAL A 145 24.71 4.04 -8.71
N HIS A 146 24.26 3.08 -7.88
CA HIS A 146 24.93 1.81 -7.53
C HIS A 146 23.94 0.72 -7.07
N GLN A 147 24.24 -0.52 -7.48
CA GLN A 147 23.58 -1.76 -7.09
C GLN A 147 23.54 -1.94 -5.56
N GLY A 148 22.35 -1.84 -4.98
CA GLY A 148 22.03 -2.32 -3.64
C GLY A 148 21.09 -3.52 -3.75
N THR A 149 21.57 -4.69 -3.36
CA THR A 149 20.85 -5.96 -3.34
C THR A 149 19.54 -5.81 -2.55
N SER A 150 18.40 -6.15 -3.18
CA SER A 150 17.10 -6.19 -2.51
C SER A 150 17.13 -7.18 -1.33
N PRO A 151 16.75 -6.78 -0.10
CA PRO A 151 16.72 -7.67 1.06
C PRO A 151 15.64 -8.77 0.98
N LEU A 152 14.72 -8.71 0.00
CA LEU A 152 13.68 -9.72 -0.20
C LEU A 152 14.20 -11.07 -0.71
N ALA A 153 15.46 -11.15 -1.18
CA ALA A 153 16.09 -12.41 -1.58
C ALA A 153 16.86 -13.12 -0.45
N ALA A 154 17.00 -12.50 0.73
CA ALA A 154 17.85 -13.03 1.82
C ALA A 154 17.12 -13.92 2.83
N LEU A 155 15.79 -14.07 2.74
CA LEU A 155 15.01 -14.89 3.70
C LEU A 155 14.75 -16.34 3.25
N ASN A 156 15.28 -16.78 2.11
CA ASN A 156 15.06 -18.16 1.64
C ASN A 156 16.36 -18.91 1.31
N LYS A 157 17.35 -18.79 2.19
CA LYS A 157 18.49 -19.72 2.27
C LYS A 157 18.81 -20.04 3.73
N GLY A 158 18.35 -21.18 4.19
CA GLY A 158 18.77 -21.74 5.47
C GLY A 158 17.87 -22.86 5.95
N GLY A 159 18.13 -24.09 5.51
CA GLY A 159 17.43 -25.26 6.05
C GLY A 159 17.60 -26.58 5.31
N ASP A 160 18.76 -26.85 4.69
CA ASP A 160 19.13 -28.21 4.30
C ASP A 160 20.19 -28.71 5.29
N GLN A 161 19.75 -29.53 6.25
CA GLN A 161 20.57 -30.55 6.91
C GLN A 161 19.71 -31.79 7.19
N GLY A 162 19.68 -32.69 6.21
CA GLY A 162 20.06 -34.10 6.37
C GLY A 162 19.38 -34.95 7.45
N ALA A 163 18.43 -35.79 7.02
CA ALA A 163 18.19 -37.11 7.61
C ALA A 163 17.84 -38.12 6.51
N GLY A 164 18.85 -38.50 5.72
CA GLY A 164 18.77 -39.60 4.75
C GLY A 164 19.52 -40.82 5.27
N LEU A 165 18.79 -41.82 5.75
CA LEU A 165 19.27 -43.20 5.90
C LEU A 165 18.96 -43.95 4.59
N PRO A 166 19.96 -44.58 3.98
CA PRO A 166 19.80 -45.99 3.63
C PRO A 166 21.06 -46.81 3.96
N GLY A 167 20.83 -48.08 4.30
CA GLY A 167 21.86 -49.02 4.73
C GLY A 167 22.59 -49.77 3.60
N LEU A 168 23.28 -50.82 4.05
CA LEU A 168 23.93 -51.94 3.33
C LEU A 168 25.37 -51.70 2.82
N GLY A 169 26.33 -52.05 3.70
CA GLY A 169 27.17 -53.26 3.55
C GLY A 169 28.30 -53.27 2.51
N ALA A 170 29.55 -53.46 2.97
CA ALA A 170 30.52 -54.38 2.36
C ALA A 170 31.79 -54.55 3.22
N LEU A 171 32.05 -55.81 3.60
CA LEU A 171 33.32 -56.55 3.68
C LEU A 171 34.61 -55.93 4.27
N GLY A 172 35.22 -56.68 5.19
CA GLY A 172 36.67 -56.85 5.24
C GLY A 172 37.22 -57.43 6.55
N LEU A 173 37.47 -58.75 6.54
CA LEU A 173 38.21 -59.63 7.49
C LEU A 173 37.41 -60.32 8.61
#